data_AF-A0A8X6YPF0-F1
#
_entry.id   AF-A0A8X6YPF0-F1
#
_cell.length_a   1.000
_cell.length_b   1.000
_cell.length_c   1.000
_cell.angle_alpha   90.00
_cell.angle_beta   90.00
_cell.angle_gamma   90.00
#
_symmetry.space_group_name_H-M   'P 1'
#
loop_
_entity.id
_entity.type
_entity.pdbx_description
1 polymer ?
#
loop_
_entity_poly.entity_id
_entity_poly.type
_entity_poly.pdbx_seq_one_letter_code
_entity_poly.pdbx_strand_id
1 'polypeptide(L)'
;MFSNRKKGDIVLGFKIRPASLNVRGPTTPVVAGEMVSLTCTVEGARPAANITWYNRSEVIGPQPQTTMDLMSDGTYRTASSLVLVASRYDHKGEFFCKGINEVLRKRLEAPLLQATTLEVLYPPAVFVTPDGTVTVQETSTVNITCVFDANPPDVTEIVWYKDGSLLQRDTTQRLETTRHPLSAVLALYNLSRQDSGIYTCHVRNAFGRGNSTTSSILNVLYPQVVKLHISSTIVSEGGENSAVSLTCEAIDGNPRNFTTVRWYRNNELVNETTEPVLHIKHANRHHGGNYSCEGRNTAGWSLRPKSEELIVHYTPGPSSILQQQDLAVKGRAVTLECRVLDLGHPQSTMFEWHKGSTMLNETGPLLHLKPVTVSTQGNYSCAAVNDIGPGPPSYFTLSAVGLCSEPFQFTISMCL
;
A
#
# COMPACT_ATOMS: atom_id res chain seq x y z
N MET A 1 -33.45 -41.91 103.19
CA MET A 1 -32.90 -40.57 102.91
C MET A 1 -33.13 -40.25 101.44
N PHE A 2 -33.73 -39.08 101.18
CA PHE A 2 -34.16 -38.61 99.88
C PHE A 2 -33.00 -38.55 98.88
N SER A 3 -33.10 -39.27 97.76
CA SER A 3 -32.19 -39.10 96.62
C SER A 3 -32.77 -38.06 95.66
N ASN A 4 -32.07 -36.94 95.56
CA ASN A 4 -32.39 -35.78 94.73
C ASN A 4 -32.58 -36.18 93.25
N ARG A 5 -33.82 -36.12 92.75
CA ARG A 5 -34.05 -35.99 91.31
C ARG A 5 -33.55 -34.60 90.90
N LYS A 6 -32.41 -34.54 90.20
CA LYS A 6 -32.05 -33.38 89.40
C LYS A 6 -33.19 -33.16 88.40
N LYS A 7 -33.95 -32.06 88.59
CA LYS A 7 -34.80 -31.51 87.53
C LYS A 7 -33.86 -31.18 86.37
N GLY A 8 -33.93 -31.97 85.30
CA GLY A 8 -33.41 -31.54 84.02
C GLY A 8 -34.37 -30.49 83.49
N ASP A 9 -33.93 -29.24 83.42
CA ASP A 9 -34.69 -28.21 82.72
C ASP A 9 -34.69 -28.58 81.23
N ILE A 10 -35.81 -29.12 80.75
CA ILE A 10 -36.04 -29.36 79.33
C ILE A 10 -36.31 -27.99 78.69
N VAL A 11 -35.28 -27.37 78.14
CA VAL A 11 -35.45 -26.18 77.31
C VAL A 11 -35.93 -26.61 75.93
N LEU A 12 -37.25 -26.53 75.69
CA LEU A 12 -37.85 -26.68 74.37
C LEU A 12 -37.43 -25.51 73.49
N GLY A 13 -36.34 -25.69 72.73
CA GLY A 13 -35.90 -24.72 71.73
C GLY A 13 -36.74 -24.82 70.47
N PHE A 14 -37.66 -23.89 70.26
CA PHE A 14 -38.42 -23.79 69.01
C PHE A 14 -37.51 -23.37 67.86
N LYS A 15 -37.60 -24.08 66.74
CA LYS A 15 -36.91 -23.75 65.49
C LYS A 15 -37.89 -23.04 64.58
N ILE A 16 -37.55 -21.83 64.16
CA ILE A 16 -38.41 -20.89 63.45
C ILE A 16 -37.76 -20.58 62.11
N ARG A 17 -38.51 -20.70 61.01
CA ARG A 17 -38.04 -20.32 59.67
C ARG A 17 -37.83 -18.80 59.59
N PRO A 18 -36.92 -18.30 58.74
CA PRO A 18 -36.75 -16.86 58.53
C PRO A 18 -38.06 -16.20 58.08
N ALA A 19 -38.34 -15.00 58.59
CA ALA A 19 -39.58 -14.28 58.30
C ALA A 19 -39.44 -13.37 57.08
N SER A 20 -38.31 -12.68 56.94
CA SER A 20 -38.07 -11.72 55.86
C SER A 20 -36.59 -11.70 55.47
N LEU A 21 -36.34 -11.24 54.24
CA LEU A 21 -35.02 -10.93 53.71
C LEU A 21 -35.11 -9.57 53.04
N ASN A 22 -34.16 -8.69 53.33
CA ASN A 22 -34.06 -7.37 52.72
C ASN A 22 -32.63 -7.12 52.22
N VAL A 23 -32.47 -6.80 50.94
CA VAL A 23 -31.21 -6.37 50.32
C VAL A 23 -31.28 -4.87 50.07
N ARG A 24 -30.32 -4.13 50.65
CA ARG A 24 -30.15 -2.70 50.45
C ARG A 24 -28.83 -2.43 49.75
N GLY A 25 -28.88 -1.61 48.72
CA GLY A 25 -27.72 -1.09 48.01
C GLY A 25 -27.66 0.44 48.07
N PRO A 26 -26.77 1.06 47.28
CA PRO A 26 -26.70 2.51 47.15
C PRO A 26 -28.01 3.06 46.54
N THR A 27 -28.45 4.22 47.03
CA THR A 27 -29.64 4.93 46.53
C THR A 27 -29.33 5.91 45.40
N THR A 28 -28.06 6.16 45.14
CA THR A 28 -27.57 7.03 44.07
C THR A 28 -26.67 6.21 43.14
N PRO A 29 -26.56 6.59 41.86
CA PRO A 29 -25.62 5.96 40.95
C PRO A 29 -24.18 6.00 41.48
N VAL A 30 -23.43 4.93 41.26
CA VAL A 30 -22.04 4.77 41.71
C VAL A 30 -21.11 4.95 40.52
N VAL A 31 -19.94 5.57 40.70
CA VAL A 31 -18.95 5.70 39.61
C VAL A 31 -18.08 4.46 39.56
N ALA A 32 -17.77 3.96 38.35
CA ALA A 32 -16.86 2.84 38.17
C ALA A 32 -15.49 3.11 38.82
N GLY A 33 -15.00 2.13 39.58
CA GLY A 33 -13.79 2.22 40.41
C GLY A 33 -14.07 2.57 41.87
N GLU A 34 -15.27 3.02 42.23
CA GLU A 34 -15.64 3.26 43.62
C GLU A 34 -16.01 1.96 44.35
N MET A 35 -15.77 1.94 45.66
CA MET A 35 -16.21 0.84 46.52
C MET A 35 -17.71 0.99 46.84
N VAL A 36 -18.48 -0.05 46.60
CA VAL A 36 -19.90 -0.14 46.92
C VAL A 36 -20.15 -1.24 47.95
N SER A 37 -21.07 -0.98 48.88
CA SER A 37 -21.50 -1.94 49.89
C SER A 37 -22.97 -2.31 49.69
N LEU A 38 -23.23 -3.61 49.49
CA LEU A 38 -24.57 -4.19 49.47
C LEU A 38 -24.81 -4.90 50.79
N THR A 39 -25.90 -4.58 51.48
CA THR A 39 -26.24 -5.17 52.78
C THR A 39 -27.44 -6.07 52.65
N CYS A 40 -27.34 -7.29 53.15
CA CYS A 40 -28.45 -8.23 53.23
C CYS A 40 -28.78 -8.52 54.69
N THR A 41 -30.04 -8.35 55.06
CA THR A 41 -30.55 -8.60 56.41
C THR A 41 -31.65 -9.65 56.37
N VAL A 42 -31.50 -10.72 57.15
CA VAL A 42 -32.49 -11.79 57.33
C VAL A 42 -33.00 -11.75 58.76
N GLU A 43 -34.29 -11.58 58.95
CA GLU A 43 -34.92 -11.44 60.28
C GLU A 43 -35.86 -12.62 60.60
N GLY A 44 -36.12 -12.85 61.89
CA GLY A 44 -37.10 -13.84 62.34
C GLY A 44 -36.64 -15.29 62.34
N ALA A 45 -35.34 -15.58 62.18
CA ALA A 45 -34.83 -16.95 62.05
C ALA A 45 -34.34 -17.52 63.38
N ARG A 46 -34.73 -18.76 63.73
CA ARG A 46 -34.11 -19.50 64.85
C ARG A 46 -33.85 -20.95 64.48
N PRO A 47 -32.60 -21.43 64.45
CA PRO A 47 -31.33 -20.70 64.57
C PRO A 47 -31.13 -19.65 63.46
N ALA A 48 -30.10 -18.82 63.65
CA ALA A 48 -29.69 -17.78 62.71
C ALA A 48 -29.57 -18.32 61.27
N ALA A 49 -30.02 -17.52 60.31
CA ALA A 49 -29.95 -17.89 58.90
C ALA A 49 -28.51 -17.80 58.38
N ASN A 50 -28.16 -18.70 57.46
CA ASN A 50 -26.94 -18.58 56.67
C ASN A 50 -27.23 -17.69 55.46
N ILE A 51 -26.39 -16.69 55.24
CA ILE A 51 -26.46 -15.77 54.11
C ILE A 51 -25.44 -16.20 53.05
N THR A 52 -25.88 -16.25 51.79
CA THR A 52 -25.00 -16.51 50.64
C THR A 52 -25.25 -15.48 49.55
N TRP A 53 -24.19 -14.80 49.12
CA TRP A 53 -24.23 -13.84 48.02
C TRP A 53 -23.92 -14.50 46.68
N TYR A 54 -24.62 -14.03 45.65
CA TYR A 54 -24.42 -14.42 44.26
C TYR A 54 -24.27 -13.19 43.37
N ASN A 55 -23.37 -13.25 42.40
CA ASN A 55 -23.31 -12.32 41.27
C ASN A 55 -23.93 -13.04 40.07
N ARG A 56 -25.07 -12.56 39.57
CA ARG A 56 -25.87 -13.27 38.58
C ARG A 56 -26.21 -14.69 39.07
N SER A 57 -25.56 -15.71 38.54
CA SER A 57 -25.77 -17.12 38.92
C SER A 57 -24.63 -17.72 39.75
N GLU A 58 -23.51 -17.01 39.89
CA GLU A 58 -22.30 -17.53 40.52
C GLU A 58 -22.22 -17.14 41.99
N VAL A 59 -21.83 -18.10 42.83
CA VAL A 59 -21.59 -17.86 44.27
C VAL A 59 -20.35 -16.99 44.40
N ILE A 60 -20.47 -15.86 45.10
CA ILE A 60 -19.33 -14.97 45.35
C ILE A 60 -18.42 -15.63 46.41
N GLY A 61 -17.11 -15.72 46.14
CA GLY A 61 -16.15 -16.34 47.04
C GLY A 61 -14.93 -15.43 47.29
N PRO A 62 -14.44 -15.30 48.55
CA PRO A 62 -15.00 -15.81 49.80
C PRO A 62 -16.30 -15.08 50.20
N GLN A 63 -17.18 -15.76 50.96
CA GLN A 63 -18.41 -15.13 51.46
C GLN A 63 -18.07 -14.05 52.51
N PRO A 64 -18.76 -12.89 52.47
CA PRO A 64 -18.55 -11.84 53.46
C PRO A 64 -18.90 -12.28 54.88
N GLN A 65 -18.29 -11.63 55.87
CA GLN A 65 -18.61 -11.90 57.27
C GLN A 65 -20.09 -11.60 57.58
N THR A 66 -20.66 -12.42 58.46
CA THR A 66 -22.03 -12.27 58.95
C THR A 66 -22.04 -11.82 60.41
N THR A 67 -22.94 -10.90 60.75
CA THR A 67 -23.24 -10.52 62.13
C THR A 67 -24.60 -11.07 62.53
N MET A 68 -24.78 -11.37 63.82
CA MET A 68 -25.99 -12.00 64.35
C MET A 68 -26.41 -11.31 65.64
N ASP A 69 -27.64 -10.82 65.66
CA ASP A 69 -28.24 -10.15 66.81
C ASP A 69 -29.50 -10.92 67.28
N LEU A 70 -29.64 -11.14 68.59
CA LEU A 70 -30.83 -11.76 69.18
C LEU A 70 -31.93 -10.70 69.35
N MET A 71 -33.09 -10.93 68.75
CA MET A 71 -34.25 -10.06 68.81
C MET A 71 -35.09 -10.33 70.07
N SER A 72 -35.97 -9.39 70.43
CA SER A 72 -36.82 -9.48 71.63
C SER A 72 -37.81 -10.66 71.60
N ASP A 73 -38.18 -11.14 70.42
CA ASP A 73 -39.02 -12.32 70.22
C ASP A 73 -38.24 -13.65 70.32
N GLY A 74 -36.94 -13.57 70.61
CA GLY A 74 -36.04 -14.72 70.73
C GLY A 74 -35.60 -15.32 69.40
N THR A 75 -35.85 -14.67 68.26
CA THR A 75 -35.29 -15.02 66.95
C THR A 75 -34.00 -14.23 66.67
N TYR A 76 -33.28 -14.57 65.60
CA TYR A 76 -32.07 -13.88 65.19
C TYR A 76 -32.32 -12.99 63.96
N ARG A 77 -31.68 -11.82 63.99
CA ARG A 77 -31.36 -10.99 62.83
C ARG A 77 -29.94 -11.32 62.38
N THR A 78 -29.79 -11.90 61.20
CA THR A 78 -28.47 -12.09 60.57
C THR A 78 -28.27 -11.01 59.51
N ALA A 79 -27.12 -10.33 59.51
CA ALA A 79 -26.75 -9.38 58.47
C ALA A 79 -25.42 -9.76 57.82
N SER A 80 -25.25 -9.42 56.54
CA SER A 80 -24.01 -9.58 55.78
C SER A 80 -23.82 -8.39 54.85
N SER A 81 -22.59 -7.87 54.75
CA SER A 81 -22.26 -6.74 53.87
C SER A 81 -21.25 -7.18 52.82
N LEU A 82 -21.66 -7.20 51.55
CA LEU A 82 -20.82 -7.45 50.40
C LEU A 82 -20.19 -6.12 49.94
N VAL A 83 -18.88 -6.02 50.04
CA VAL A 83 -18.12 -4.86 49.54
C VAL A 83 -17.40 -5.26 48.26
N LEU A 84 -17.60 -4.49 47.19
CA LEU A 84 -16.95 -4.71 45.88
C LEU A 84 -16.56 -3.38 45.25
N VAL A 85 -15.63 -3.41 44.31
CA VAL A 85 -15.28 -2.24 43.48
C VAL A 85 -16.17 -2.27 42.24
N ALA A 86 -16.98 -1.24 42.04
CA ALA A 86 -17.92 -1.18 40.94
C ALA A 86 -17.20 -1.14 39.58
N SER A 87 -17.62 -1.98 38.64
CA SER A 87 -17.14 -1.99 37.26
C SER A 87 -18.26 -1.65 36.29
N ARG A 88 -17.91 -1.26 35.05
CA ARG A 88 -18.92 -1.05 33.99
C ARG A 88 -19.79 -2.28 33.72
N TYR A 89 -19.27 -3.48 33.99
CA TYR A 89 -19.99 -4.74 33.77
C TYR A 89 -21.06 -5.02 34.85
N ASP A 90 -21.02 -4.24 35.94
CA ASP A 90 -22.00 -4.28 37.03
C ASP A 90 -23.18 -3.32 36.79
N HIS A 91 -23.11 -2.42 35.80
CA HIS A 91 -24.24 -1.56 35.43
C HIS A 91 -25.43 -2.43 35.03
N LYS A 92 -26.55 -2.25 35.73
CA LYS A 92 -27.78 -3.08 35.62
C LYS A 92 -27.54 -4.57 35.87
N GLY A 93 -26.40 -4.96 36.45
CA GLY A 93 -26.12 -6.32 36.91
C GLY A 93 -26.89 -6.64 38.18
N GLU A 94 -27.33 -7.90 38.32
CA GLU A 94 -28.10 -8.37 39.48
C GLU A 94 -27.22 -9.08 40.51
N PHE A 95 -27.29 -8.60 41.76
CA PHE A 95 -26.69 -9.23 42.93
C PHE A 95 -27.77 -9.83 43.80
N PHE A 96 -27.66 -11.13 44.10
CA PHE A 96 -28.64 -11.85 44.89
C PHE A 96 -28.12 -12.16 46.29
N CYS A 97 -28.99 -12.01 47.28
CA CYS A 97 -28.79 -12.56 48.60
C CYS A 97 -29.74 -13.74 48.83
N LYS A 98 -29.18 -14.85 49.32
CA LYS A 98 -29.91 -16.04 49.72
C LYS A 98 -29.85 -16.21 51.24
N GLY A 99 -31.00 -16.22 51.89
CA GLY A 99 -31.13 -16.52 53.32
C GLY A 99 -31.72 -17.91 53.54
N ILE A 100 -31.00 -18.78 54.25
CA ILE A 100 -31.47 -20.13 54.54
C ILE A 100 -31.08 -20.62 55.94
N ASN A 101 -32.05 -21.08 56.72
CA ASN A 101 -31.80 -21.72 58.00
C ASN A 101 -32.06 -23.24 57.94
N GLU A 102 -31.83 -23.95 59.05
CA GLU A 102 -32.03 -25.40 59.09
C GLU A 102 -33.49 -25.84 58.94
N VAL A 103 -34.47 -25.00 59.29
CA VAL A 103 -35.90 -25.34 59.15
C VAL A 103 -36.25 -25.44 57.69
N LEU A 104 -35.88 -24.42 56.90
CA LEU A 104 -36.09 -24.42 55.45
C LEU A 104 -35.38 -25.63 54.79
N ARG A 105 -34.14 -25.93 55.19
CA ARG A 105 -33.39 -27.09 54.67
C ARG A 105 -34.09 -28.42 54.97
N LYS A 106 -34.49 -28.65 56.23
CA LYS A 106 -35.09 -29.93 56.66
C LYS A 106 -36.49 -30.14 56.09
N ARG A 107 -37.22 -29.06 55.84
CA ARG A 107 -38.57 -29.10 55.25
C ARG A 107 -38.58 -29.01 53.72
N LEU A 108 -37.40 -28.89 53.09
CA LEU A 108 -37.26 -28.69 51.64
C LEU A 108 -38.06 -27.48 51.14
N GLU A 109 -38.19 -26.45 51.97
CA GLU A 109 -38.84 -25.19 51.62
C GLU A 109 -37.86 -24.32 50.81
N ALA A 110 -38.40 -23.48 49.92
CA ALA A 110 -37.61 -22.55 49.13
C ALA A 110 -36.83 -21.57 50.05
N PRO A 111 -35.56 -21.28 49.75
CA PRO A 111 -34.80 -20.26 50.47
C PRO A 111 -35.39 -18.87 50.20
N LEU A 112 -35.16 -17.93 51.13
CA LEU A 112 -35.45 -16.53 50.85
C LEU A 112 -34.41 -16.01 49.85
N LEU A 113 -34.88 -15.32 48.80
CA LEU A 113 -34.06 -14.76 47.74
C LEU A 113 -34.54 -13.34 47.43
N GLN A 114 -33.61 -12.40 47.33
CA GLN A 114 -33.89 -11.07 46.81
C GLN A 114 -32.69 -10.56 46.02
N ALA A 115 -32.97 -9.86 44.93
CA ALA A 115 -31.98 -9.24 44.07
C ALA A 115 -31.94 -7.72 44.28
N THR A 116 -30.79 -7.13 43.98
CA THR A 116 -30.63 -5.69 43.80
C THR A 116 -29.79 -5.43 42.56
N THR A 117 -30.03 -4.32 41.88
CA THR A 117 -29.24 -3.89 40.72
C THR A 117 -28.41 -2.67 41.07
N LEU A 118 -27.27 -2.52 40.41
CA LEU A 118 -26.41 -1.35 40.54
C LEU A 118 -26.55 -0.44 39.32
N GLU A 119 -26.78 0.84 39.56
CA GLU A 119 -26.66 1.87 38.53
C GLU A 119 -25.23 2.40 38.56
N VAL A 120 -24.37 1.89 37.65
CA VAL A 120 -22.96 2.29 37.57
C VAL A 120 -22.74 3.27 36.43
N LEU A 121 -22.12 4.41 36.72
CA LEU A 121 -21.72 5.45 35.78
C LEU A 121 -20.25 5.24 35.40
N TYR A 122 -19.94 5.30 34.11
CA TYR A 122 -18.61 4.97 33.60
C TYR A 122 -18.25 5.78 32.35
N PRO A 123 -16.94 6.05 32.13
CA PRO A 123 -16.47 6.66 30.90
C PRO A 123 -16.67 5.72 29.70
N PRO A 124 -16.75 6.23 28.47
CA PRO A 124 -17.01 5.42 27.29
C PRO A 124 -15.98 4.30 27.08
N ALA A 125 -16.44 3.09 26.79
CA ALA A 125 -15.63 2.00 26.24
C ALA A 125 -15.72 2.07 24.72
N VAL A 126 -14.60 2.33 24.03
CA VAL A 126 -14.62 2.74 22.62
C VAL A 126 -13.94 1.71 21.73
N PHE A 127 -14.54 1.45 20.58
CA PHE A 127 -14.06 0.52 19.56
C PHE A 127 -14.22 1.17 18.18
N VAL A 128 -13.24 0.96 17.30
CA VAL A 128 -13.30 1.34 15.89
C VAL A 128 -13.59 0.11 15.04
N THR A 129 -14.47 0.27 14.05
CA THR A 129 -14.78 -0.74 13.04
C THR A 129 -14.66 -0.15 11.62
N PRO A 130 -14.16 -0.93 10.65
CA PRO A 130 -13.58 -2.27 10.79
C PRO A 130 -12.24 -2.23 11.56
N ASP A 131 -12.01 -3.26 12.38
CA ASP A 131 -10.76 -3.46 13.12
C ASP A 131 -9.72 -4.12 12.22
N GLY A 132 -8.49 -3.62 12.24
CA GLY A 132 -7.39 -4.06 11.39
C GLY A 132 -7.34 -3.36 10.03
N THR A 133 -6.75 -4.03 9.04
CA THR A 133 -6.40 -3.40 7.75
C THR A 133 -7.54 -3.37 6.75
N VAL A 134 -7.85 -2.18 6.25
CA VAL A 134 -8.76 -1.93 5.13
C VAL A 134 -7.93 -1.51 3.93
N THR A 135 -7.89 -2.34 2.89
CA THR A 135 -7.17 -2.03 1.66
C THR A 135 -8.14 -1.64 0.56
N VAL A 136 -7.98 -0.44 0.00
CA VAL A 136 -8.83 0.14 -1.06
C VAL A 136 -8.00 0.92 -2.06
N GLN A 137 -8.53 1.25 -3.23
CA GLN A 137 -7.81 2.06 -4.25
C GLN A 137 -8.06 3.57 -4.08
N GLU A 138 -7.19 4.42 -4.64
CA GLU A 138 -7.47 5.87 -4.77
C GLU A 138 -8.85 6.10 -5.41
N THR A 139 -9.46 7.25 -5.10
CA THR A 139 -10.81 7.69 -5.50
C THR A 139 -11.98 6.93 -4.85
N SER A 140 -11.72 5.84 -4.12
CA SER A 140 -12.75 5.10 -3.39
C SER A 140 -13.28 5.87 -2.17
N THR A 141 -14.35 5.33 -1.57
CA THR A 141 -15.00 5.86 -0.37
C THR A 141 -14.97 4.80 0.73
N VAL A 142 -14.63 5.20 1.95
CA VAL A 142 -14.59 4.31 3.12
C VAL A 142 -15.30 4.94 4.30
N ASN A 143 -16.04 4.11 5.04
CA ASN A 143 -16.64 4.48 6.31
C ASN A 143 -15.91 3.79 7.45
N ILE A 144 -15.43 4.58 8.41
CA ILE A 144 -14.83 4.12 9.65
C ILE A 144 -15.78 4.49 10.78
N THR A 145 -16.20 3.52 11.58
CA THR A 145 -17.22 3.73 12.63
C THR A 145 -16.60 3.63 14.01
N CYS A 146 -16.81 4.65 14.82
CA CYS A 146 -16.49 4.69 16.23
C CYS A 146 -17.71 4.22 17.01
N VAL A 147 -17.67 3.04 17.60
CA VAL A 147 -18.74 2.47 18.44
C VAL A 147 -18.33 2.62 19.90
N PHE A 148 -19.28 2.98 20.77
CA PHE A 148 -18.99 3.12 22.19
C PHE A 148 -20.13 2.66 23.11
N ASP A 149 -19.74 2.14 24.27
CA ASP A 149 -20.63 1.84 25.38
C ASP A 149 -20.32 2.81 26.54
N ALA A 150 -21.30 3.60 26.96
CA ALA A 150 -21.13 4.65 27.96
C ALA A 150 -22.38 4.77 28.83
N ASN A 151 -22.19 5.04 30.12
CA ASN A 151 -23.28 5.45 31.01
C ASN A 151 -22.88 6.71 31.80
N PRO A 152 -23.55 7.85 31.61
CA PRO A 152 -24.69 8.08 30.74
C PRO A 152 -24.30 7.97 29.24
N PRO A 153 -25.27 7.65 28.36
CA PRO A 153 -25.04 7.51 26.92
C PRO A 153 -24.80 8.86 26.24
N ASP A 154 -25.22 9.97 26.87
CA ASP A 154 -25.02 11.32 26.34
C ASP A 154 -23.53 11.70 26.36
N VAL A 155 -22.92 11.67 25.18
CA VAL A 155 -21.51 12.02 25.00
C VAL A 155 -21.35 13.47 24.55
N THR A 156 -20.39 14.15 25.16
CA THR A 156 -20.10 15.58 24.94
C THR A 156 -19.14 15.82 23.79
N GLU A 157 -18.28 14.85 23.50
CA GLU A 157 -17.20 14.98 22.53
C GLU A 157 -16.92 13.63 21.85
N ILE A 158 -16.76 13.67 20.53
CA ILE A 158 -16.29 12.57 19.68
C ILE A 158 -15.28 13.16 18.71
N VAL A 159 -14.07 12.62 18.71
CA VAL A 159 -12.96 13.14 17.92
C VAL A 159 -12.19 12.00 17.28
N TRP A 160 -11.82 12.23 16.03
CA TRP A 160 -11.05 11.30 15.23
C TRP A 160 -9.59 11.69 15.22
N TYR A 161 -8.73 10.67 15.15
CA TYR A 161 -7.30 10.80 15.02
C TYR A 161 -6.83 9.95 13.85
N LYS A 162 -5.81 10.44 13.17
CA LYS A 162 -5.07 9.71 12.16
C LYS A 162 -3.59 9.75 12.55
N ASP A 163 -2.98 8.58 12.66
CA ASP A 163 -1.57 8.42 13.05
C ASP A 163 -1.23 9.16 14.36
N GLY A 164 -2.17 9.12 15.32
CA GLY A 164 -2.05 9.79 16.62
C GLY A 164 -2.28 11.31 16.59
N SER A 165 -2.43 11.91 15.42
CA SER A 165 -2.69 13.34 15.25
C SER A 165 -4.18 13.62 15.10
N LEU A 166 -4.63 14.75 15.65
CA LEU A 166 -6.03 15.19 15.53
C LEU A 166 -6.41 15.31 14.05
N LEU A 167 -7.47 14.61 13.64
CA LEU A 167 -7.99 14.72 12.29
C LEU A 167 -8.70 16.07 12.17
N GLN A 168 -8.07 17.01 11.47
CA GLN A 168 -8.61 18.35 11.31
C GLN A 168 -9.90 18.34 10.49
N ARG A 169 -10.77 19.31 10.76
CA ARG A 169 -11.98 19.49 9.95
C ARG A 169 -11.57 19.82 8.52
N ASP A 170 -12.03 18.99 7.59
CA ASP A 170 -11.69 19.12 6.20
C ASP A 170 -12.44 20.31 5.56
N THR A 171 -11.69 21.21 4.93
CA THR A 171 -12.24 22.32 4.14
C THR A 171 -12.72 21.88 2.76
N THR A 172 -12.39 20.66 2.32
CA THR A 172 -12.66 20.14 0.97
C THR A 172 -13.92 19.27 0.86
N GLN A 173 -14.71 19.14 1.95
CA GLN A 173 -15.93 18.31 2.03
C GLN A 173 -15.72 16.82 1.70
N ARG A 174 -14.48 16.32 1.72
CA ARG A 174 -14.18 14.89 1.52
C ARG A 174 -14.27 14.08 2.82
N LEU A 175 -14.41 14.77 3.95
CA LEU A 175 -14.53 14.16 5.27
C LEU A 175 -15.82 14.60 5.93
N GLU A 176 -16.68 13.64 6.22
CA GLU A 176 -17.94 13.88 6.91
C GLU A 176 -18.03 13.01 8.17
N THR A 177 -18.51 13.59 9.27
CA THR A 177 -18.75 12.84 10.52
C THR A 177 -20.24 12.89 10.86
N THR A 178 -20.87 11.71 10.85
CA THR A 178 -22.28 11.54 11.21
C THR A 178 -22.37 10.92 12.60
N ARG A 179 -23.09 11.57 13.52
CA ARG A 179 -23.27 11.08 14.89
C ARG A 179 -24.58 10.29 15.02
N HIS A 180 -24.52 9.19 15.74
CA HIS A 180 -25.63 8.34 16.15
C HIS A 180 -25.61 8.19 17.69
N PRO A 181 -26.66 7.64 18.32
CA PRO A 181 -26.75 7.57 19.78
C PRO A 181 -25.57 6.86 20.47
N LEU A 182 -25.07 5.76 19.89
CA LEU A 182 -23.97 4.95 20.46
C LEU A 182 -22.81 4.75 19.47
N SER A 183 -22.76 5.58 18.42
CA SER A 183 -21.69 5.52 17.43
C SER A 183 -21.51 6.82 16.67
N ALA A 184 -20.38 6.97 15.99
CA ALA A 184 -20.17 7.99 14.99
C ALA A 184 -19.47 7.40 13.77
N VAL A 185 -19.88 7.81 12.58
CA VAL A 185 -19.30 7.35 11.30
C VAL A 185 -18.46 8.46 10.72
N LEU A 186 -17.19 8.17 10.44
CA LEU A 186 -16.29 8.98 9.62
C LEU A 186 -16.35 8.46 8.18
N ALA A 187 -16.96 9.22 7.29
CA ALA A 187 -16.96 8.95 5.86
C ALA A 187 -15.80 9.72 5.19
N LEU A 188 -14.95 8.98 4.48
CA LEU A 188 -13.83 9.50 3.70
C LEU A 188 -14.15 9.28 2.22
N TYR A 189 -14.36 10.36 1.48
CA TYR A 189 -14.69 10.36 0.06
C TYR A 189 -13.47 10.67 -0.80
N ASN A 190 -13.47 10.14 -2.03
CA ASN A 190 -12.48 10.42 -3.06
C ASN A 190 -11.03 10.24 -2.55
N LEU A 191 -10.75 9.10 -1.92
CA LEU A 191 -9.49 8.84 -1.22
C LEU A 191 -8.25 9.15 -2.07
N SER A 192 -7.23 9.69 -1.41
CA SER A 192 -5.89 9.93 -1.94
C SER A 192 -4.87 9.05 -1.22
N ARG A 193 -3.69 8.83 -1.80
CA ARG A 193 -2.59 8.13 -1.12
C ARG A 193 -2.24 8.70 0.25
N GLN A 194 -2.44 10.00 0.44
CA GLN A 194 -2.17 10.68 1.70
C GLN A 194 -3.14 10.26 2.79
N ASP A 195 -4.30 9.70 2.48
CA ASP A 195 -5.31 9.28 3.46
C ASP A 195 -4.97 7.94 4.13
N SER A 196 -3.96 7.22 3.64
CA SER A 196 -3.44 6.03 4.32
C SER A 196 -2.96 6.38 5.73
N GLY A 197 -3.21 5.48 6.68
CA GLY A 197 -2.84 5.70 8.08
C GLY A 197 -3.72 4.92 9.05
N ILE A 198 -3.44 5.10 10.33
CA ILE A 198 -4.15 4.44 11.43
C ILE A 198 -5.20 5.39 11.99
N TYR A 199 -6.47 5.01 11.83
CA TYR A 199 -7.60 5.79 12.31
C TYR A 199 -8.08 5.27 13.67
N THR A 200 -8.16 6.18 14.63
CA THR A 200 -8.65 5.95 15.99
C THR A 200 -9.64 7.03 16.38
N CYS A 201 -10.46 6.76 17.40
CA CYS A 201 -11.37 7.76 17.93
C CYS A 201 -11.28 7.85 19.45
N HIS A 202 -11.60 9.02 19.97
CA HIS A 202 -11.90 9.18 21.39
C HIS A 202 -13.34 9.63 21.57
N VAL A 203 -13.90 9.29 22.72
CA VAL A 203 -15.26 9.67 23.11
C VAL A 203 -15.25 10.11 24.58
N ARG A 204 -15.99 11.17 24.91
CA ARG A 204 -16.07 11.71 26.28
C ARG A 204 -17.51 11.88 26.73
N ASN A 205 -17.83 11.40 27.92
CA ASN A 205 -19.06 11.75 28.64
C ASN A 205 -18.72 12.54 29.92
N ALA A 206 -19.73 12.80 30.75
CA ALA A 206 -19.56 13.55 32.01
C ALA A 206 -18.59 12.88 33.01
N PHE A 207 -18.34 11.58 32.90
CA PHE A 207 -17.56 10.78 33.85
C PHE A 207 -16.16 10.42 33.35
N GLY A 208 -15.79 10.85 32.15
CA GLY A 208 -14.43 10.76 31.65
C GLY A 208 -14.35 10.49 30.15
N ARG A 209 -13.17 10.05 29.72
CA ARG A 209 -12.82 9.84 28.32
C ARG A 209 -12.42 8.39 28.08
N GLY A 210 -12.95 7.83 27.00
CA GLY A 210 -12.51 6.58 26.41
C GLY A 210 -11.69 6.82 25.15
N ASN A 211 -10.57 6.12 25.02
CA ASN A 211 -9.85 6.00 23.75
C ASN A 211 -10.20 4.64 23.12
N SER A 212 -10.22 4.57 21.79
CA SER A 212 -10.49 3.32 21.09
C SER A 212 -9.43 2.27 21.41
N THR A 213 -9.88 1.06 21.78
CA THR A 213 -8.99 -0.10 22.02
C THR A 213 -8.62 -0.82 20.73
N THR A 214 -9.41 -0.62 19.66
CA THR A 214 -9.15 -1.10 18.30
C THR A 214 -8.88 0.08 17.36
N SER A 215 -8.36 -0.22 16.17
CA SER A 215 -8.00 0.80 15.17
C SER A 215 -8.24 0.29 13.75
N SER A 216 -8.63 1.20 12.85
CA SER A 216 -8.75 0.89 11.43
C SER A 216 -7.49 1.36 10.69
N ILE A 217 -6.77 0.43 10.08
CA ILE A 217 -5.54 0.71 9.31
C ILE A 217 -5.94 0.84 7.84
N LEU A 218 -6.10 2.08 7.37
CA LEU A 218 -6.46 2.35 5.99
C LEU A 218 -5.20 2.29 5.10
N ASN A 219 -5.21 1.39 4.12
CA ASN A 219 -4.16 1.20 3.14
C ASN A 219 -4.69 1.55 1.75
N VAL A 220 -4.35 2.75 1.25
CA VAL A 220 -4.78 3.20 -0.08
C VAL A 220 -3.77 2.77 -1.14
N LEU A 221 -4.23 1.96 -2.09
CA LEU A 221 -3.47 1.49 -3.24
C LEU A 221 -3.53 2.51 -4.38
N TYR A 222 -2.40 2.75 -5.02
CA TYR A 222 -2.29 3.67 -6.15
C TYR A 222 -1.20 3.24 -7.14
N PRO A 223 -1.34 3.56 -8.44
CA PRO A 223 -0.35 3.20 -9.44
C PRO A 223 1.03 3.78 -9.14
N GLN A 224 2.08 3.11 -9.59
CA GLN A 224 3.44 3.60 -9.37
C GLN A 224 3.67 4.94 -10.07
N VAL A 225 4.59 5.73 -9.53
CA VAL A 225 5.26 6.81 -10.25
C VAL A 225 6.60 6.25 -10.68
N VAL A 226 6.89 6.29 -11.98
CA VAL A 226 8.07 5.64 -12.54
C VAL A 226 9.07 6.63 -13.13
N LYS A 227 10.34 6.24 -13.12
CA LYS A 227 11.44 6.95 -13.78
C LYS A 227 12.25 5.96 -14.60
N LEU A 228 12.63 6.36 -15.82
CA LEU A 228 13.54 5.58 -16.65
C LEU A 228 14.99 5.87 -16.24
N HIS A 229 15.83 4.83 -16.22
CA HIS A 229 17.27 4.95 -16.10
C HIS A 229 17.96 4.09 -17.15
N ILE A 230 18.76 4.72 -18.02
CA ILE A 230 19.55 4.02 -19.04
C ILE A 230 21.00 3.93 -18.55
N SER A 231 21.58 2.73 -18.51
CA SER A 231 22.95 2.52 -17.99
C SER A 231 24.03 3.27 -18.77
N SER A 232 23.85 3.43 -20.07
CA SER A 232 24.64 4.32 -20.92
C SER A 232 23.75 4.90 -22.01
N THR A 233 23.65 6.23 -22.09
CA THR A 233 22.85 6.92 -23.10
C THR A 233 23.51 6.95 -24.47
N ILE A 234 24.81 6.65 -24.55
CA ILE A 234 25.58 6.61 -25.80
C ILE A 234 26.31 5.26 -25.86
N VAL A 235 26.13 4.53 -26.95
CA VAL A 235 26.80 3.26 -27.23
C VAL A 235 27.21 3.18 -28.70
N SER A 236 28.20 2.33 -29.04
CA SER A 236 28.62 2.12 -30.42
C SER A 236 28.23 0.72 -30.92
N GLU A 237 27.70 0.64 -32.14
CA GLU A 237 27.36 -0.62 -32.81
C GLU A 237 28.62 -1.50 -32.95
N GLY A 238 28.55 -2.74 -32.46
CA GLY A 238 29.67 -3.69 -32.52
C GLY A 238 30.84 -3.42 -31.55
N GLY A 239 30.75 -2.39 -30.70
CA GLY A 239 31.78 -2.09 -29.68
C GLY A 239 31.68 -2.98 -28.43
N GLU A 240 32.75 -3.00 -27.63
CA GLU A 240 32.81 -3.73 -26.35
C GLU A 240 31.73 -3.28 -25.35
N ASN A 241 31.30 -2.01 -25.43
CA ASN A 241 30.23 -1.42 -24.60
C ASN A 241 28.88 -1.34 -25.34
N SER A 242 28.61 -2.24 -26.30
CA SER A 242 27.32 -2.28 -27.03
C SER A 242 26.15 -2.83 -26.20
N ALA A 243 26.40 -3.35 -25.00
CA ALA A 243 25.34 -3.79 -24.10
C ALA A 243 24.80 -2.61 -23.28
N VAL A 244 23.48 -2.43 -23.28
CA VAL A 244 22.80 -1.41 -22.47
C VAL A 244 21.62 -2.02 -21.73
N SER A 245 21.42 -1.59 -20.48
CA SER A 245 20.25 -1.95 -19.69
C SER A 245 19.41 -0.70 -19.43
N LEU A 246 18.13 -0.80 -19.74
CA LEU A 246 17.14 0.21 -19.38
C LEU A 246 16.39 -0.30 -18.14
N THR A 247 16.31 0.52 -17.10
CA THR A 247 15.67 0.19 -15.83
C THR A 247 14.48 1.11 -15.59
N CYS A 248 13.31 0.53 -15.31
CA CYS A 248 12.10 1.26 -14.95
C CYS A 248 11.99 1.27 -13.42
N GLU A 249 12.32 2.39 -12.80
CA GLU A 249 12.37 2.52 -11.34
C GLU A 249 11.03 3.04 -10.81
N ALA A 250 10.44 2.38 -9.80
CA ALA A 250 9.30 2.91 -9.05
C ALA A 250 9.78 3.87 -7.96
N ILE A 251 9.67 5.18 -8.21
CA ILE A 251 10.04 6.22 -7.22
C ILE A 251 8.97 6.37 -6.12
N ASP A 252 7.72 6.09 -6.47
CA ASP A 252 6.57 6.05 -5.56
C ASP A 252 5.55 5.01 -6.03
N GLY A 253 4.61 4.60 -5.19
CA GLY A 253 3.60 3.60 -5.54
C GLY A 253 3.20 2.73 -4.36
N ASN A 254 1.95 2.28 -4.35
CA ASN A 254 1.49 1.28 -3.40
C ASN A 254 0.59 0.24 -4.08
N PRO A 255 1.07 -1.00 -4.30
CA PRO A 255 2.43 -1.49 -4.00
C PRO A 255 3.51 -0.95 -4.95
N ARG A 256 4.79 -0.93 -4.53
CA ARG A 256 5.92 -0.50 -5.38
C ARG A 256 6.37 -1.56 -6.40
N ASN A 257 6.13 -2.84 -6.11
CA ASN A 257 6.52 -3.92 -6.99
C ASN A 257 5.70 -3.90 -8.29
N PHE A 258 6.38 -4.12 -9.41
CA PHE A 258 5.72 -4.27 -10.70
C PHE A 258 5.16 -5.68 -10.84
N THR A 259 3.94 -5.77 -11.37
CA THR A 259 3.40 -7.02 -11.93
C THR A 259 3.72 -7.14 -13.41
N THR A 260 3.91 -6.01 -14.08
CA THR A 260 4.19 -5.90 -15.52
C THR A 260 4.87 -4.56 -15.81
N VAL A 261 5.77 -4.52 -16.78
CA VAL A 261 6.45 -3.33 -17.28
C VAL A 261 6.39 -3.32 -18.81
N ARG A 262 5.92 -2.21 -19.39
CA ARG A 262 5.88 -1.98 -20.83
C ARG A 262 6.97 -1.00 -21.22
N TRP A 263 7.69 -1.33 -22.27
CA TRP A 263 8.79 -0.56 -22.82
C TRP A 263 8.39 0.02 -24.15
N TYR A 264 8.68 1.30 -24.32
CA TYR A 264 8.32 2.03 -25.52
C TYR A 264 9.54 2.70 -26.10
N ARG A 265 9.63 2.71 -27.43
CA ARG A 265 10.63 3.43 -28.20
C ARG A 265 9.91 4.28 -29.24
N ASN A 266 10.19 5.58 -29.27
CA ASN A 266 9.53 6.53 -30.17
C ASN A 266 7.99 6.44 -30.11
N ASN A 267 7.45 6.27 -28.90
CA ASN A 267 6.02 6.04 -28.59
C ASN A 267 5.41 4.72 -29.07
N GLU A 268 6.19 3.80 -29.65
CA GLU A 268 5.73 2.47 -30.03
C GLU A 268 6.11 1.45 -28.96
N LEU A 269 5.19 0.52 -28.65
CA LEU A 269 5.45 -0.57 -27.71
C LEU A 269 6.46 -1.53 -28.33
N VAL A 270 7.62 -1.69 -27.70
CA VAL A 270 8.69 -2.58 -28.18
C VAL A 270 8.83 -3.85 -27.35
N ASN A 271 8.45 -3.82 -26.07
CA ASN A 271 8.52 -4.99 -25.20
C ASN A 271 7.57 -4.90 -24.00
N GLU A 272 7.18 -6.05 -23.45
CA GLU A 272 6.44 -6.18 -22.20
C GLU A 272 7.12 -7.26 -21.34
N THR A 273 7.58 -6.87 -20.15
CA THR A 273 8.36 -7.72 -19.24
C THR A 273 7.71 -7.79 -17.86
N THR A 274 8.02 -8.82 -17.08
CA THR A 274 7.67 -8.87 -15.66
C THR A 274 8.71 -8.18 -14.79
N GLU A 275 9.98 -8.27 -15.19
CA GLU A 275 11.09 -7.60 -14.53
C GLU A 275 11.23 -6.14 -14.99
N PRO A 276 11.67 -5.22 -14.11
CA PRO A 276 11.81 -3.80 -14.41
C PRO A 276 13.06 -3.45 -15.22
N VAL A 277 13.68 -4.43 -15.89
CA VAL A 277 14.90 -4.21 -16.67
C VAL A 277 14.74 -4.78 -18.08
N LEU A 278 15.02 -3.95 -19.08
CA LEU A 278 15.16 -4.35 -20.48
C LEU A 278 16.63 -4.39 -20.85
N HIS A 279 17.12 -5.58 -21.20
CA HIS A 279 18.51 -5.77 -21.63
C HIS A 279 18.62 -5.76 -23.16
N ILE A 280 19.41 -4.83 -23.68
CA ILE A 280 19.86 -4.83 -25.07
C ILE A 280 21.29 -5.32 -25.08
N LYS A 281 21.50 -6.60 -25.43
CA LYS A 281 22.83 -7.24 -25.37
C LYS A 281 23.79 -6.75 -26.45
N HIS A 282 23.26 -6.49 -27.64
CA HIS A 282 24.00 -6.05 -28.81
C HIS A 282 23.27 -4.87 -29.44
N ALA A 283 23.53 -3.66 -28.93
CA ALA A 283 22.99 -2.45 -29.51
C ALA A 283 23.47 -2.28 -30.95
N ASN A 284 22.55 -1.85 -31.80
CA ASN A 284 22.73 -1.69 -33.23
C ASN A 284 21.96 -0.45 -33.67
N ARG A 285 22.14 0.00 -34.91
CA ARG A 285 21.51 1.24 -35.41
C ARG A 285 20.00 1.30 -35.27
N HIS A 286 19.32 0.16 -35.23
CA HIS A 286 17.87 0.08 -35.05
C HIS A 286 17.42 0.17 -33.59
N HIS A 287 18.33 0.15 -32.62
CA HIS A 287 18.03 0.34 -31.20
C HIS A 287 18.05 1.81 -30.77
N GLY A 288 18.57 2.73 -31.58
CA GLY A 288 18.54 4.16 -31.26
C GLY A 288 17.11 4.72 -31.16
N GLY A 289 16.90 5.67 -30.26
CA GLY A 289 15.64 6.41 -30.14
C GLY A 289 15.27 6.81 -28.72
N ASN A 290 14.07 7.39 -28.60
CA ASN A 290 13.52 7.88 -27.34
C ASN A 290 12.77 6.79 -26.59
N TYR A 291 13.31 6.36 -25.46
CA TYR A 291 12.75 5.31 -24.62
C TYR A 291 11.89 5.86 -23.48
N SER A 292 10.81 5.16 -23.17
CA SER A 292 10.00 5.37 -21.96
C SER A 292 9.47 4.05 -21.44
N CYS A 293 9.04 4.00 -20.18
CA CYS A 293 8.46 2.81 -19.58
C CYS A 293 7.14 3.12 -18.86
N GLU A 294 6.25 2.14 -18.78
CA GLU A 294 5.08 2.13 -17.90
C GLU A 294 5.15 0.87 -17.04
N GLY A 295 5.09 1.03 -15.72
CA GLY A 295 4.90 -0.07 -14.80
C GLY A 295 3.45 -0.24 -14.38
N ARG A 296 3.08 -1.47 -14.01
CA ARG A 296 1.78 -1.85 -13.45
C ARG A 296 1.92 -2.43 -12.06
N ASN A 297 1.03 -2.10 -11.15
CA ASN A 297 0.76 -2.86 -9.92
C ASN A 297 -0.72 -3.27 -9.86
N THR A 298 -1.14 -3.76 -8.71
CA THR A 298 -2.54 -4.11 -8.41
C THR A 298 -3.49 -2.91 -8.43
N ALA A 299 -2.99 -1.68 -8.31
CA ALA A 299 -3.79 -0.46 -8.38
C ALA A 299 -4.00 0.04 -9.82
N GLY A 300 -3.08 -0.27 -10.73
CA GLY A 300 -3.22 0.09 -12.14
C GLY A 300 -1.89 0.35 -12.83
N TRP A 301 -1.97 1.03 -13.97
CA TRP A 301 -0.80 1.48 -14.73
C TRP A 301 -0.31 2.83 -14.23
N SER A 302 1.00 2.94 -14.06
CA SER A 302 1.69 4.21 -13.88
C SER A 302 1.49 5.13 -15.08
N LEU A 303 1.62 6.43 -14.84
CA LEU A 303 1.76 7.40 -15.92
C LEU A 303 3.14 7.23 -16.59
N ARG A 304 3.15 7.35 -17.91
CA ARG A 304 4.37 7.32 -18.71
C ARG A 304 5.22 8.57 -18.45
N PRO A 305 6.49 8.44 -18.05
CA PRO A 305 7.38 9.57 -17.81
C PRO A 305 7.86 10.17 -19.14
N LYS A 306 8.56 11.32 -19.06
CA LYS A 306 9.27 11.89 -20.21
C LYS A 306 10.28 10.86 -20.73
N SER A 307 10.40 10.76 -22.06
CA SER A 307 11.36 9.84 -22.67
C SER A 307 12.81 10.28 -22.51
N GLU A 308 13.72 9.32 -22.42
CA GLU A 308 15.18 9.51 -22.47
C GLU A 308 15.73 8.90 -23.76
N GLU A 309 16.72 9.56 -24.37
CA GLU A 309 17.27 9.13 -25.65
C GLU A 309 18.43 8.13 -25.46
N LEU A 310 18.36 7.02 -26.18
CA LEU A 310 19.49 6.13 -26.42
C LEU A 310 20.09 6.44 -27.79
N ILE A 311 21.32 6.92 -27.79
CA ILE A 311 22.08 7.25 -28.99
C ILE A 311 22.98 6.06 -29.33
N VAL A 312 22.83 5.54 -30.54
CA VAL A 312 23.72 4.49 -31.06
C VAL A 312 24.59 5.08 -32.15
N HIS A 313 25.91 5.08 -31.92
CA HIS A 313 26.92 5.48 -32.87
C HIS A 313 27.26 4.31 -33.80
N TYR A 314 27.33 4.57 -35.11
CA TYR A 314 27.66 3.57 -36.12
C TYR A 314 28.23 4.21 -37.38
N THR A 315 29.07 3.46 -38.11
CA THR A 315 29.72 3.91 -39.34
C THR A 315 28.70 4.04 -40.49
N PRO A 316 29.02 4.82 -41.55
CA PRO A 316 28.17 4.91 -42.73
C PRO A 316 27.91 3.55 -43.37
N GLY A 317 26.75 3.42 -44.01
CA GLY A 317 26.33 2.24 -44.75
C GLY A 317 27.12 2.05 -46.06
N PRO A 318 26.77 1.00 -46.83
CA PRO A 318 27.44 0.71 -48.09
C PRO A 318 27.26 1.86 -49.09
N SER A 319 28.34 2.16 -49.80
CA SER A 319 28.37 3.16 -50.86
C SER A 319 28.09 2.55 -52.25
N SER A 320 27.77 3.41 -53.21
CA SER A 320 27.63 3.09 -54.63
C SER A 320 28.23 4.21 -55.46
N ILE A 321 28.95 3.88 -56.53
CA ILE A 321 29.55 4.87 -57.42
C ILE A 321 28.74 4.94 -58.71
N LEU A 322 28.31 6.16 -59.07
CA LEU A 322 27.59 6.45 -60.30
C LEU A 322 28.42 7.37 -61.20
N GLN A 323 28.61 6.97 -62.45
CA GLN A 323 29.18 7.86 -63.47
C GLN A 323 28.08 8.80 -63.97
N GLN A 324 28.28 10.11 -63.86
CA GLN A 324 27.27 11.08 -64.28
C GLN A 324 27.11 11.19 -65.79
N GLN A 325 28.19 10.95 -66.54
CA GLN A 325 28.18 10.94 -68.00
C GLN A 325 28.03 9.49 -68.48
N ASP A 326 27.37 9.27 -69.62
CA ASP A 326 27.20 7.90 -70.15
C ASP A 326 28.53 7.25 -70.55
N LEU A 327 29.49 8.05 -71.04
CA LEU A 327 30.80 7.60 -71.50
C LEU A 327 31.91 8.52 -70.99
N ALA A 328 33.00 7.93 -70.51
CA ALA A 328 34.22 8.67 -70.21
C ALA A 328 35.05 8.82 -71.49
N VAL A 329 34.98 10.00 -72.12
CA VAL A 329 35.64 10.26 -73.41
C VAL A 329 37.01 10.91 -73.21
N LYS A 330 38.05 10.41 -73.90
CA LYS A 330 39.40 11.00 -73.85
C LYS A 330 39.36 12.52 -74.12
N GLY A 331 40.01 13.29 -73.24
CA GLY A 331 40.06 14.76 -73.33
C GLY A 331 38.84 15.49 -72.78
N ARG A 332 37.74 14.79 -72.46
CA ARG A 332 36.58 15.37 -71.76
C ARG A 332 36.69 15.18 -70.26
N ALA A 333 35.79 15.82 -69.53
CA ALA A 333 35.58 15.61 -68.11
C ALA A 333 34.66 14.41 -67.86
N VAL A 334 34.94 13.65 -66.80
CA VAL A 334 33.98 12.70 -66.22
C VAL A 334 33.88 12.94 -64.71
N THR A 335 32.69 12.79 -64.17
CA THR A 335 32.43 12.91 -62.72
C THR A 335 31.87 11.59 -62.20
N LEU A 336 32.50 11.07 -61.16
CA LEU A 336 31.99 9.95 -60.38
C LEU A 336 31.30 10.50 -59.13
N GLU A 337 30.09 10.06 -58.86
CA GLU A 337 29.30 10.41 -57.68
C GLU A 337 29.25 9.22 -56.74
N CYS A 338 29.63 9.42 -55.49
CA CYS A 338 29.52 8.44 -54.43
C CYS A 338 28.23 8.65 -53.64
N ARG A 339 27.30 7.71 -53.79
CA ARG A 339 26.01 7.71 -53.11
C ARG A 339 26.01 6.73 -51.96
N VAL A 340 25.63 7.23 -50.78
CA VAL A 340 25.47 6.47 -49.55
C VAL A 340 24.08 6.76 -49.00
N LEU A 341 23.26 5.72 -48.81
CA LEU A 341 21.87 5.87 -48.35
C LEU A 341 21.78 6.18 -46.86
N ASP A 342 22.65 5.57 -46.06
CA ASP A 342 22.74 5.75 -44.62
C ASP A 342 24.11 6.33 -44.29
N LEU A 343 24.18 7.62 -44.00
CA LEU A 343 25.44 8.33 -43.74
C LEU A 343 26.01 8.04 -42.33
N GLY A 344 25.44 7.10 -41.58
CA GLY A 344 25.90 6.76 -40.25
C GLY A 344 25.37 7.72 -39.18
N HIS A 345 25.68 7.41 -37.92
CA HIS A 345 25.45 8.31 -36.79
C HIS A 345 26.73 8.40 -35.93
N PRO A 346 27.32 9.59 -35.71
CA PRO A 346 26.92 10.89 -36.26
C PRO A 346 27.00 10.91 -37.80
N GLN A 347 26.21 11.78 -38.42
CA GLN A 347 26.08 11.84 -39.88
C GLN A 347 27.41 12.21 -40.53
N SER A 348 27.87 11.40 -41.50
CA SER A 348 29.07 11.68 -42.28
C SER A 348 28.94 12.95 -43.13
N THR A 349 30.04 13.71 -43.17
CA THR A 349 30.22 14.87 -44.06
C THR A 349 31.45 14.75 -44.98
N MET A 350 32.19 13.64 -44.86
CA MET A 350 33.44 13.40 -45.60
C MET A 350 33.40 12.06 -46.33
N PHE A 351 34.07 12.00 -47.47
CA PHE A 351 34.20 10.81 -48.30
C PHE A 351 35.69 10.52 -48.55
N GLU A 352 36.05 9.24 -48.55
CA GLU A 352 37.39 8.78 -48.92
C GLU A 352 37.34 8.16 -50.31
N TRP A 353 38.08 8.76 -51.25
CA TRP A 353 38.24 8.24 -52.60
C TRP A 353 39.59 7.58 -52.79
N HIS A 354 39.60 6.42 -53.44
CA HIS A 354 40.83 5.71 -53.78
C HIS A 354 40.83 5.36 -55.27
N LYS A 355 42.03 5.22 -55.82
CA LYS A 355 42.28 4.66 -57.15
C LYS A 355 43.33 3.56 -57.04
N GLY A 356 42.93 2.32 -57.27
CA GLY A 356 43.72 1.16 -56.86
C GLY A 356 44.01 1.22 -55.35
N SER A 357 45.29 1.23 -54.97
CA SER A 357 45.72 1.37 -53.58
C SER A 357 45.98 2.80 -53.11
N THR A 358 45.87 3.80 -54.00
CA THR A 358 46.27 5.18 -53.70
C THR A 358 45.07 6.01 -53.27
N MET A 359 45.16 6.69 -52.13
CA MET A 359 44.15 7.63 -51.64
C MET A 359 44.22 8.94 -52.46
N LEU A 360 43.05 9.47 -52.82
CA LEU A 360 42.89 10.72 -53.57
C LEU A 360 42.59 11.87 -52.60
N ASN A 361 42.96 13.09 -52.99
CA ASN A 361 42.72 14.31 -52.20
C ASN A 361 41.34 14.92 -52.53
N GLU A 362 40.30 14.10 -52.56
CA GLU A 362 38.91 14.52 -52.73
C GLU A 362 38.12 14.02 -51.53
N THR A 363 37.42 14.93 -50.86
CA THR A 363 36.70 14.65 -49.61
C THR A 363 35.18 14.80 -49.76
N GLY A 364 34.71 15.28 -50.91
CA GLY A 364 33.30 15.42 -51.23
C GLY A 364 32.68 14.16 -51.88
N PRO A 365 31.35 14.15 -52.05
CA PRO A 365 30.65 13.04 -52.70
C PRO A 365 30.89 12.97 -54.22
N LEU A 366 31.56 13.96 -54.82
CA LEU A 366 31.81 14.04 -56.26
C LEU A 366 33.31 14.04 -56.54
N LEU A 367 33.77 13.08 -57.33
CA LEU A 367 35.14 13.03 -57.85
C LEU A 367 35.16 13.53 -59.29
N HIS A 368 35.74 14.70 -59.50
CA HIS A 368 35.87 15.31 -60.82
C HIS A 368 37.20 14.93 -61.49
N LEU A 369 37.14 14.15 -62.57
CA LEU A 369 38.31 13.70 -63.33
C LEU A 369 38.43 14.49 -64.63
N LYS A 370 39.42 15.40 -64.71
CA LYS A 370 39.64 16.28 -65.87
C LYS A 370 41.14 16.52 -66.15
N PRO A 371 41.63 16.35 -67.40
CA PRO A 371 41.00 15.65 -68.52
C PRO A 371 41.14 14.11 -68.39
N VAL A 372 40.19 13.36 -68.95
CA VAL A 372 40.28 11.89 -69.05
C VAL A 372 41.44 11.50 -69.97
N THR A 373 42.40 10.72 -69.44
CA THR A 373 43.57 10.18 -70.15
C THR A 373 43.70 8.66 -69.92
N VAL A 374 44.68 8.01 -70.57
CA VAL A 374 44.96 6.58 -70.32
C VAL A 374 45.23 6.30 -68.85
N SER A 375 45.94 7.22 -68.17
CA SER A 375 46.20 7.07 -66.74
C SER A 375 44.95 7.19 -65.90
N THR A 376 43.89 7.87 -66.34
CA THR A 376 42.62 7.97 -65.58
C THR A 376 41.81 6.67 -65.55
N GLN A 377 42.09 5.71 -66.43
CA GLN A 377 41.45 4.40 -66.36
C GLN A 377 41.89 3.64 -65.10
N GLY A 378 41.01 2.79 -64.58
CA GLY A 378 41.30 1.93 -63.43
C GLY A 378 40.13 1.77 -62.47
N ASN A 379 40.41 1.09 -61.36
CA ASN A 379 39.43 0.84 -60.31
C ASN A 379 39.44 1.98 -59.31
N TYR A 380 38.31 2.67 -59.22
CA TYR A 380 38.03 3.65 -58.19
C TYR A 380 37.23 3.00 -57.09
N SER A 381 37.49 3.41 -55.86
CA SER A 381 36.60 3.13 -54.75
C SER A 381 36.27 4.39 -53.98
N CYS A 382 35.12 4.36 -53.32
CA CYS A 382 34.66 5.41 -52.44
C CYS A 382 34.04 4.81 -51.20
N ALA A 383 34.21 5.44 -50.05
CA ALA A 383 33.43 5.23 -48.84
C ALA A 383 33.08 6.58 -48.19
N ALA A 384 31.93 6.68 -47.52
CA ALA A 384 31.67 7.79 -46.60
C ALA A 384 32.34 7.51 -45.25
N VAL A 385 32.77 8.57 -44.56
CA VAL A 385 33.49 8.49 -43.28
C VAL A 385 32.87 9.44 -42.27
N ASN A 386 32.57 8.91 -41.08
CA ASN A 386 32.15 9.72 -39.93
C ASN A 386 33.15 9.54 -38.77
N ASP A 387 32.84 10.15 -37.63
CA ASP A 387 33.69 10.12 -36.43
C ASP A 387 33.94 8.71 -35.86
N ILE A 388 33.15 7.71 -36.29
CA ILE A 388 33.30 6.31 -35.89
C ILE A 388 34.25 5.57 -36.82
N GLY A 389 34.23 5.90 -38.12
CA GLY A 389 35.10 5.32 -39.12
C GLY A 389 34.48 5.27 -40.52
N PRO A 390 35.21 4.68 -41.49
CA PRO A 390 34.73 4.52 -42.86
C PRO A 390 33.67 3.44 -42.97
N GLY A 391 32.65 3.70 -43.79
CA GLY A 391 31.68 2.71 -44.21
C GLY A 391 32.26 1.72 -45.23
N PRO A 392 31.51 0.65 -45.59
CA PRO A 392 31.93 -0.28 -46.63
C PRO A 392 32.12 0.42 -47.99
N PRO A 393 33.32 0.32 -48.61
CA PRO A 393 33.58 0.98 -49.88
C PRO A 393 32.93 0.25 -51.06
N SER A 394 32.54 1.04 -52.06
CA SER A 394 32.11 0.55 -53.38
C SER A 394 33.27 0.60 -54.35
N TYR A 395 33.23 -0.22 -55.40
CA TYR A 395 34.26 -0.26 -56.44
C TYR A 395 33.64 -0.02 -57.81
N PHE A 396 34.32 0.77 -58.64
CA PHE A 396 33.89 1.11 -59.99
C PHE A 396 35.10 1.14 -60.92
N THR A 397 35.03 0.36 -61.99
CA THR A 397 36.07 0.35 -63.03
C THR A 397 35.74 1.39 -64.09
N LEU A 398 36.54 2.46 -64.14
CA LEU A 398 36.41 3.48 -65.18
C LEU A 398 37.17 3.05 -66.43
N SER A 399 36.44 2.80 -67.52
CA SER A 399 36.99 2.63 -68.86
C SER A 399 36.76 3.90 -69.67
N ALA A 400 37.77 4.34 -70.43
CA ALA A 400 37.67 5.53 -71.26
C ALA A 400 37.64 5.16 -72.74
N VAL A 401 36.73 5.77 -73.50
CA VAL A 401 36.61 5.62 -74.95
C VAL A 401 37.34 6.75 -75.67
N GLY A 402 38.03 6.40 -76.76
CA GLY A 402 38.57 7.38 -77.69
C GLY A 402 37.48 7.86 -78.64
N LEU A 403 37.50 9.14 -79.03
CA LEU A 403 36.77 9.57 -80.22
C LEU A 403 37.53 9.00 -81.43
N CYS A 404 36.96 8.01 -82.12
CA CYS A 404 37.46 7.58 -83.43
C CYS A 404 37.23 8.80 -84.37
N SER A 405 38.28 9.57 -84.67
CA SER A 405 38.25 10.59 -85.71
C SER A 405 38.45 9.90 -87.05
N GLU A 406 37.41 9.80 -87.88
CA GLU A 406 37.55 9.33 -89.27
C GLU A 406 36.75 10.25 -90.21
N PRO A 407 37.19 10.43 -91.48
CA PRO A 407 38.10 9.51 -92.17
C PRO A 407 39.38 10.15 -92.76
N PHE A 408 40.47 9.37 -92.74
CA PHE A 408 41.31 9.18 -93.93
C PHE A 408 41.84 7.73 -93.94
N GLN A 409 41.08 6.88 -94.65
CA GLN A 409 41.44 5.62 -95.30
C GLN A 409 42.07 4.46 -94.50
N PHE A 410 41.27 3.38 -94.45
CA PHE A 410 41.61 1.95 -94.46
C PHE A 410 42.56 1.43 -93.37
N THR A 411 42.01 0.87 -92.28
CA THR A 411 41.95 -0.60 -92.07
C THR A 411 41.07 -0.94 -90.86
N ILE A 412 40.28 -2.01 -91.00
CA ILE A 412 39.41 -2.57 -89.98
C ILE A 412 40.25 -3.26 -88.90
N SER A 413 40.13 -2.82 -87.64
CA SER A 413 40.07 -3.72 -86.48
C SER A 413 39.59 -2.98 -85.21
N MET A 414 38.35 -3.26 -84.84
CA MET A 414 37.71 -3.08 -83.51
C MET A 414 37.77 -1.69 -82.84
N CYS A 415 36.99 -0.72 -83.34
CA CYS A 415 36.26 0.24 -82.48
C CYS A 415 34.92 -0.47 -82.11
N LEU A 416 34.53 -0.49 -80.83
CA LEU A 416 33.19 -0.89 -80.36
C LEU A 416 32.46 0.33 -79.81
#